data_AF-A0A0C2GRX8-F1
#
_entry.id   AF-A0A0C2GRX8-F1
#
_cell.length_a   1.000
_cell.length_b   1.000
_cell.length_c   1.000
_cell.angle_alpha   90.00
_cell.angle_beta   90.00
_cell.angle_gamma   90.00
#
_symmetry.space_group_name_H-M   'P 1'
#
loop_
_entity.id
_entity.type
_entity.pdbx_description
1 polymer ?
#
loop_
_entity_poly.entity_id
_entity_poly.type
_entity_poly.pdbx_seq_one_letter_code
_entity_poly.pdbx_strand_id
1 'polypeptide(L)'
;MQLLRRQCNDKLNIPANFYPMASAAVLEDVHKRITVVSNVAHGVSPNNRGMDIILDRMLNQDDGKGLGSGPDSLPTDILPVEMRFSLLVEEIGTPEVQACASVPL
;
A
#
# COMPACT_ATOMS: atom_id res chain seq x y z
N MET A 1 -7.50 12.35 8.50
CA MET A 1 -6.86 11.40 7.56
C MET A 1 -7.51 10.05 7.74
N GLN A 2 -7.81 9.33 6.66
CA GLN A 2 -8.59 8.08 6.65
C GLN A 2 -7.90 7.02 5.79
N LEU A 3 -8.01 5.75 6.18
CA LEU A 3 -7.66 4.61 5.32
C LEU A 3 -8.83 4.28 4.38
N LEU A 4 -8.53 4.07 3.10
CA LEU A 4 -9.52 3.71 2.08
C LEU A 4 -9.26 2.29 1.59
N ARG A 5 -10.31 1.47 1.57
CA ARG A 5 -10.25 0.10 1.03
C ARG A 5 -9.97 0.13 -0.47
N ARG A 6 -8.95 -0.62 -0.90
CA ARG A 6 -8.60 -0.84 -2.32
C ARG A 6 -8.77 -2.31 -2.66
N GLN A 7 -9.05 -2.59 -3.92
CA GLN A 7 -9.12 -3.94 -4.48
C GLN A 7 -8.28 -3.97 -5.75
N CYS A 8 -7.55 -5.06 -5.97
CA CYS A 8 -6.87 -5.31 -7.23
C CYS A 8 -7.93 -5.50 -8.32
N ASN A 9 -7.77 -4.79 -9.44
CA ASN A 9 -8.61 -4.99 -10.62
C ASN A 9 -7.81 -5.70 -11.70
N ASP A 10 -8.13 -6.97 -11.92
CA ASP A 10 -7.45 -7.84 -12.90
C ASP A 10 -7.66 -7.39 -14.35
N LYS A 11 -8.64 -6.51 -14.60
CA LYS A 11 -8.84 -5.91 -15.93
C LYS A 11 -7.84 -4.79 -16.23
N LEU A 12 -7.20 -4.24 -15.20
CA LEU A 12 -6.23 -3.17 -15.32
C LEU A 12 -4.81 -3.75 -15.36
N ASN A 13 -3.89 -3.02 -15.98
CA ASN A 13 -2.48 -3.36 -15.92
C ASN A 13 -1.94 -3.18 -14.49
N ILE A 14 -0.80 -3.82 -14.20
CA ILE A 14 -0.16 -3.78 -12.88
C ILE A 14 0.08 -2.34 -12.40
N PRO A 15 0.64 -1.41 -13.21
CA PRO A 15 0.87 -0.02 -12.77
C PRO A 15 -0.40 0.73 -12.34
N ALA A 16 -1.55 0.43 -12.93
CA ALA A 16 -2.82 1.09 -12.58
C ALA A 16 -3.41 0.61 -11.25
N ASN A 17 -2.89 -0.48 -10.68
CA ASN A 17 -3.28 -0.97 -9.35
C ASN A 17 -2.39 -0.41 -8.22
N PHE A 18 -1.44 0.48 -8.52
CA PHE A 18 -0.66 1.19 -7.49
C PHE A 18 -1.43 2.39 -6.94
N TYR A 19 -1.40 2.52 -5.61
CA TYR A 19 -2.03 3.58 -4.84
C TYR A 19 -1.01 4.25 -3.91
N PRO A 20 -1.23 5.52 -3.53
CA PRO A 20 -0.35 6.20 -2.57
C PRO A 20 -0.51 5.62 -1.16
N MET A 21 0.59 5.15 -0.58
CA MET A 21 0.74 4.89 0.85
C MET A 21 1.35 6.14 1.50
N ALA A 22 0.51 7.00 2.06
CA ALA A 22 1.00 8.24 2.70
C ALA A 22 1.73 7.99 4.02
N SER A 23 1.32 6.98 4.79
CA SER A 23 1.85 6.69 6.13
C SER A 23 1.74 5.22 6.50
N ALA A 24 0.65 4.57 6.12
CA ALA A 24 0.44 3.15 6.36
C ALA A 24 -0.39 2.51 5.27
N ALA A 25 -0.29 1.18 5.17
CA ALA A 25 -1.24 0.36 4.46
C ALA A 25 -1.52 -0.93 5.24
N VAL A 26 -2.72 -1.46 5.03
CA VAL A 26 -3.28 -2.56 5.81
C VAL A 26 -3.73 -3.64 4.85
N LEU A 27 -3.34 -4.88 5.16
CA LEU A 27 -3.87 -6.08 4.55
C LEU A 27 -4.55 -6.89 5.65
N GLU A 28 -5.80 -7.28 5.43
CA GLU A 28 -6.59 -8.03 6.40
C GLU A 28 -7.31 -9.20 5.75
N ASP A 29 -7.38 -10.33 6.47
CA ASP A 29 -8.27 -11.44 6.20
C ASP A 29 -9.31 -11.58 7.34
N VAL A 30 -9.95 -12.74 7.47
CA VAL A 30 -10.98 -12.99 8.49
C VAL A 30 -10.41 -13.09 9.91
N HIS A 31 -9.13 -13.45 10.05
CA HIS A 31 -8.49 -13.83 11.32
C HIS A 31 -7.25 -13.01 11.65
N LYS A 32 -6.62 -12.38 10.67
CA LYS A 32 -5.33 -11.72 10.78
C LYS A 32 -5.31 -10.41 10.01
N ARG A 33 -4.62 -9.44 10.58
CA ARG A 33 -4.31 -8.18 9.93
C ARG A 33 -2.81 -7.91 10.01
N ILE A 34 -2.29 -7.42 8.90
CA ILE A 34 -0.92 -6.94 8.77
C ILE A 34 -1.00 -5.45 8.43
N THR A 35 -0.48 -4.62 9.32
CA THR A 35 -0.36 -3.19 9.11
C THR A 35 1.11 -2.84 8.93
N VAL A 36 1.44 -2.20 7.81
CA VAL A 36 2.78 -1.68 7.53
C VAL A 36 2.75 -0.17 7.63
N VAL A 37 3.57 0.40 8.52
CA VAL A 37 3.73 1.85 8.71
C VAL A 37 5.11 2.25 8.23
N SER A 38 5.20 3.35 7.47
CA SER A 38 6.47 3.92 7.00
C SER A 38 6.66 5.35 7.49
N ASN A 39 7.92 5.77 7.63
CA ASN A 39 8.29 7.16 7.89
C ASN A 39 8.21 8.06 6.64
N VAL A 40 8.14 7.47 5.44
CA VAL A 40 8.04 8.20 4.17
C VAL A 40 6.90 7.65 3.31
N ALA A 41 6.44 8.46 2.36
CA ALA A 41 5.37 8.05 1.46
C ALA A 41 5.89 7.10 0.37
N HIS A 42 5.12 6.05 0.08
CA HIS A 42 5.45 5.04 -0.93
C HIS A 42 4.29 4.79 -1.89
N GLY A 43 4.56 4.12 -3.00
CA GLY A 43 3.52 3.46 -3.81
C GLY A 43 3.26 2.06 -3.27
N VAL A 44 1.99 1.67 -3.14
CA VAL A 44 1.60 0.32 -2.71
C VAL A 44 0.58 -0.29 -3.67
N SER A 45 0.72 -1.58 -3.96
CA SER A 45 -0.28 -2.35 -4.73
C SER A 45 -0.63 -3.63 -3.99
N PRO A 46 -1.92 -4.00 -3.86
CA PRO A 46 -2.28 -5.35 -3.43
C PRO A 46 -1.90 -6.38 -4.50
N ASN A 47 -1.56 -7.60 -4.09
CA ASN A 47 -1.37 -8.74 -4.98
C ASN A 47 -2.00 -10.01 -4.36
N ASN A 48 -2.08 -11.10 -5.11
CA ASN A 48 -2.73 -12.34 -4.65
C ASN A 48 -2.10 -12.98 -3.40
N ARG A 49 -0.89 -12.56 -3.00
CA ARG A 49 -0.13 -13.12 -1.88
C ARG A 49 0.15 -12.11 -0.77
N GLY A 50 -0.32 -10.86 -0.90
CA GLY A 50 0.13 -9.77 -0.04
C GLY A 50 0.01 -8.39 -0.66
N MET A 51 1.06 -7.61 -0.50
CA MET A 51 1.18 -6.25 -1.01
C MET A 51 2.62 -5.94 -1.41
N ASP A 52 2.78 -5.15 -2.47
CA ASP A 52 4.07 -4.66 -2.94
C ASP A 52 4.21 -3.19 -2.58
N ILE A 53 5.33 -2.82 -1.96
CA ILE A 53 5.66 -1.44 -1.59
C ILE A 53 6.89 -1.01 -2.39
N ILE A 54 6.77 0.07 -3.16
CA ILE A 54 7.88 0.62 -3.94
C ILE A 54 8.81 1.37 -2.99
N LEU A 55 10.07 0.94 -2.94
CA LEU A 55 11.11 1.62 -2.18
C LEU A 55 11.66 2.80 -2.99
N ASP A 56 12.12 2.55 -4.22
CA ASP A 56 12.76 3.56 -5.05
C ASP A 56 12.58 3.25 -6.56
N ARG A 57 12.89 4.22 -7.42
CA ARG A 57 12.81 4.08 -8.89
C ARG A 57 13.99 4.73 -9.59
N MET A 58 14.61 3.99 -10.50
CA MET A 58 15.54 4.53 -11.50
C MET A 58 14.91 4.47 -12.88
N LEU A 59 14.93 5.57 -13.62
CA LEU A 59 14.50 5.60 -15.01
C LEU A 59 15.56 6.31 -15.86
N ASN A 60 15.94 5.66 -16.95
CA ASN A 60 16.90 6.17 -17.93
C ASN A 60 16.22 6.76 -19.17
N GLN A 61 14.90 6.95 -19.12
CA GLN A 61 14.08 7.42 -20.24
C GLN A 61 13.02 8.40 -19.72
N ASP A 62 12.79 9.48 -20.48
CA ASP A 62 11.75 10.48 -20.21
C ASP A 62 10.37 9.90 -20.57
N ASP A 63 9.35 10.28 -19.80
CA ASP A 63 7.97 9.82 -19.99
C ASP A 63 7.12 10.78 -20.87
N GLY A 64 7.76 11.83 -21.40
CA GLY A 64 7.12 12.82 -22.27
C GLY A 64 6.13 13.72 -21.54
N LYS A 65 6.22 13.83 -20.20
CA LYS A 65 5.33 14.70 -19.40
C LYS A 65 5.90 16.09 -19.11
N GLY A 66 7.05 16.42 -19.68
CA GLY A 66 7.56 17.80 -19.73
C GLY A 66 8.81 18.09 -18.90
N LEU A 67 9.42 17.07 -18.25
CA LEU A 67 10.73 17.20 -17.60
C LEU A 67 11.88 17.10 -18.61
N GLY A 68 11.69 16.35 -19.71
CA GLY A 68 12.66 16.20 -20.79
C GLY A 68 13.77 15.19 -20.48
N SER A 69 14.73 15.05 -21.41
CA SER A 69 15.79 14.03 -21.33
C SER A 69 17.14 14.58 -20.85
N GLY A 70 17.12 15.68 -20.09
CA GLY A 70 18.33 16.26 -19.51
C GLY A 70 18.94 15.37 -18.42
N PRO A 71 20.23 15.55 -18.08
CA PRO A 71 20.91 14.78 -17.03
C PRO A 71 20.18 14.84 -15.67
N ASP A 72 19.66 16.02 -15.30
CA ASP A 72 18.95 16.25 -14.04
C ASP A 72 17.45 15.91 -14.12
N SER A 73 16.94 15.63 -15.33
CA SER A 73 15.52 15.33 -15.55
C SER A 73 15.19 13.86 -15.33
N LEU A 74 16.18 12.98 -15.46
CA LEU A 74 16.03 11.54 -15.34
C LEU A 74 16.45 11.09 -13.94
N PRO A 75 15.62 10.31 -13.21
CA PRO A 75 15.95 9.83 -11.88
C PRO A 75 17.04 8.75 -11.98
N THR A 76 18.28 9.19 -12.06
CA THR A 76 19.49 8.35 -12.22
C THR A 76 20.52 8.59 -11.14
N ASP A 77 20.33 9.64 -10.33
CA ASP A 77 21.20 10.13 -9.26
C ASP A 77 20.70 9.72 -7.86
N ILE A 78 20.29 8.46 -7.69
CA ILE A 78 19.78 7.98 -6.40
C ILE A 78 20.85 8.13 -5.31
N LEU A 79 20.46 8.80 -4.23
CA LEU A 79 21.22 8.88 -2.99
C LEU A 79 20.62 7.96 -1.92
N PRO A 80 21.41 7.48 -0.95
CA PRO A 80 20.90 6.68 0.15
C PRO A 80 19.81 7.43 0.94
N VAL A 81 18.64 6.80 1.08
CA VAL A 81 17.52 7.31 1.89
C VAL A 81 17.22 6.32 3.01
N GLU A 82 17.05 6.84 4.22
CA GLU A 82 16.67 6.03 5.39
C GLU A 82 15.16 5.77 5.43
N MET A 83 14.73 4.64 4.89
CA MET A 83 13.34 4.17 4.93
C MET A 83 13.14 3.24 6.13
N ARG A 84 12.25 3.60 7.05
CA ARG A 84 11.93 2.80 8.24
C ARG A 84 10.52 2.27 8.14
N PHE A 85 10.39 0.95 8.29
CA PHE A 85 9.10 0.26 8.32
C PHE A 85 8.85 -0.34 9.69
N SER A 86 7.64 -0.17 10.21
CA SER A 86 7.13 -0.89 11.37
C SER A 86 6.03 -1.83 10.91
N LEU A 87 6.18 -3.12 11.20
CA LEU A 87 5.21 -4.15 10.86
C LEU A 87 4.45 -4.55 12.12
N LEU A 88 3.13 -4.38 12.10
CA LEU A 88 2.23 -4.86 13.13
C LEU A 88 1.42 -6.03 12.56
N VAL A 89 1.55 -7.20 13.20
CA VAL A 89 0.75 -8.38 12.88
C VAL A 89 -0.17 -8.63 14.06
N GLU A 90 -1.47 -8.60 13.81
CA GLU A 90 -2.51 -8.75 14.83
C GLU A 90 -3.48 -9.87 14.41
N GLU A 91 -4.00 -10.60 15.40
CA GLU A 91 -5.13 -11.51 15.19
C GLU A 91 -6.42 -10.73 15.40
N ILE A 92 -7.28 -10.72 14.39
CA ILE A 92 -8.61 -10.13 14.45
C ILE A 92 -9.60 -11.26 14.69
N GLY A 93 -10.16 -11.31 15.90
CA GLY A 93 -11.25 -12.23 16.21
C GLY A 93 -12.46 -11.94 15.33
N THR A 94 -13.18 -12.97 14.90
CA THR A 94 -14.53 -12.80 14.38
C THR A 94 -15.36 -12.09 15.45
N PRO A 95 -16.13 -11.03 15.13
CA PRO A 95 -17.06 -10.48 16.10
C PRO A 95 -17.98 -11.63 16.51
N GLU A 96 -17.97 -11.99 17.80
CA GLU A 96 -19.04 -12.85 18.32
C GLU A 96 -20.34 -12.18 17.91
N VAL A 97 -21.16 -12.89 17.13
CA VAL A 97 -22.55 -12.52 16.92
C VAL A 97 -23.17 -12.57 18.29
N GLN A 98 -23.24 -11.43 18.99
CA GLN A 98 -24.00 -11.31 20.20
C GLN A 98 -25.44 -11.57 19.81
N ALA A 99 -25.88 -12.82 19.97
CA ALA A 99 -27.24 -13.23 19.76
C ALA A 99 -28.09 -12.28 20.60
N CYS A 100 -28.89 -11.45 19.94
CA CYS A 100 -29.89 -10.62 20.60
C CYS A 100 -30.66 -11.57 21.52
N ALA A 101 -30.43 -11.44 22.83
CA ALA A 101 -31.19 -12.17 23.82
C ALA A 101 -32.66 -11.87 23.53
N SER A 102 -33.41 -12.92 23.22
CA SER A 102 -34.84 -12.87 23.06
C SER A 102 -35.43 -12.25 24.33
N VAL A 103 -35.88 -11.00 24.21
CA VAL A 103 -36.67 -10.35 25.25
C VAL A 103 -37.96 -11.19 25.38
N PRO A 104 -38.23 -11.81 26.54
CA PRO A 104 -39.50 -12.49 26.74
C PRO A 104 -40.64 -11.48 26.77
N LEU A 105 -41.78 -11.91 26.21
CA LEU A 105 -43.02 -11.18 25.93
C LEU A 105 -43.52 -10.28 27.06
#